data_AF-A0A6J3M1D2-F1
#
_entry.id   AF-A0A6J3M1D2-F1
#
_cell.length_a   1.000
_cell.length_b   1.000
_cell.length_c   1.000
_cell.angle_alpha   90.00
_cell.angle_beta   90.00
_cell.angle_gamma   90.00
#
_symmetry.space_group_name_H-M   'P 1'
#
loop_
_entity.id
_entity.type
_entity.pdbx_description
1 polymer ?
#
loop_
_entity_poly.entity_id
_entity_poly.type
_entity_poly.pdbx_seq_one_letter_code
_entity_poly.pdbx_strand_id
1 'polypeptide(L)'
;MPVETPEPQPLLANLGLVASVWNFFVFVIHPALAVVVLELSLLVPIPESLLAFEVRLYFAIGYLVFSMFAAWTTSEKIKVRLTKDRYIQRYTRNRMIDYGFNLAIVAAMYHNMQNSKGSLGNQSIHATFIFCGLWWILFVLSISIGPVIYFTARASSAEELNATIARRQIDW
;
A
#
# COMPACT_ATOMS: atom_id res chain seq x y z
N MET A 1 21.52 -10.59 31.59
CA MET A 1 21.94 -9.61 30.56
C MET A 1 20.69 -8.95 30.01
N PRO A 2 20.66 -7.64 29.73
CA PRO A 2 19.51 -7.03 29.08
C PRO A 2 19.28 -7.75 27.74
N VAL A 3 18.04 -8.16 27.48
CA VAL A 3 17.66 -8.78 26.19
C VAL A 3 17.85 -7.71 25.13
N GLU A 4 18.91 -7.84 24.33
CA GLU A 4 19.13 -6.96 23.18
C GLU A 4 17.91 -7.02 22.28
N THR A 5 17.33 -5.85 22.08
CA THR A 5 16.10 -5.71 21.34
C THR A 5 16.42 -5.73 19.85
N PRO A 6 15.91 -6.70 19.06
CA PRO A 6 16.22 -6.80 17.65
C PRO A 6 15.81 -5.53 16.91
N GLU A 7 16.75 -4.96 16.17
CA GLU A 7 16.48 -3.82 15.31
C GLU A 7 15.75 -4.26 14.03
N PRO A 8 14.87 -3.42 13.47
CA PRO A 8 14.28 -3.66 12.17
C PRO A 8 15.35 -3.81 11.09
N GLN A 9 15.18 -4.81 10.23
CA GLN A 9 16.14 -5.08 9.17
C GLN A 9 16.20 -3.89 8.17
N PRO A 10 17.26 -3.79 7.36
CA PRO A 10 17.31 -2.85 6.25
C PRO A 10 16.09 -3.01 5.32
N LEU A 11 15.55 -1.91 4.80
CA LEU A 11 14.35 -1.92 3.95
C LEU A 11 14.50 -2.85 2.74
N LEU A 12 15.68 -2.87 2.11
CA LEU A 12 15.96 -3.76 0.98
C LEU A 12 15.91 -5.24 1.35
N ALA A 13 16.35 -5.60 2.56
CA ALA A 13 16.25 -6.98 3.04
C ALA A 13 14.79 -7.37 3.28
N ASN A 14 14.01 -6.47 3.89
CA ASN A 14 12.57 -6.68 4.09
C ASN A 14 11.78 -6.74 2.77
N LEU A 15 12.20 -5.99 1.75
CA LEU A 15 11.65 -6.12 0.40
C LEU A 15 11.88 -7.52 -0.18
N GLY A 16 13.07 -8.09 0.02
CA GLY A 16 13.36 -9.47 -0.38
C GLY A 16 12.45 -10.50 0.30
N LEU A 17 12.07 -10.27 1.56
CA LEU A 17 11.16 -11.15 2.30
C LEU A 17 9.71 -11.11 1.80
N VAL A 18 9.31 -10.02 1.15
CA VAL A 18 7.95 -9.83 0.61
C VAL A 18 7.90 -9.93 -0.91
N ALA A 19 9.04 -10.05 -1.59
CA ALA A 19 9.08 -10.14 -3.05
C ALA A 19 8.45 -11.44 -3.54
N SER A 20 7.41 -11.32 -4.36
CA SER A 20 6.86 -12.42 -5.16
C SER A 20 6.10 -11.87 -6.34
N VAL A 21 5.92 -12.67 -7.39
CA VAL A 21 5.14 -12.28 -8.57
C VAL A 21 3.71 -11.87 -8.17
N TRP A 22 3.10 -12.64 -7.27
CA TRP A 22 1.77 -12.33 -6.74
C TRP A 22 1.74 -10.99 -6.01
N ASN A 23 2.73 -10.71 -5.16
CA ASN A 23 2.77 -9.46 -4.41
C ASN A 23 3.04 -8.27 -5.32
N PHE A 24 3.89 -8.42 -6.34
CA PHE A 24 4.07 -7.38 -7.36
C PHE A 24 2.76 -7.09 -8.10
N PHE A 25 2.01 -8.13 -8.46
CA PHE A 25 0.69 -7.95 -9.06
C PHE A 25 -0.27 -7.20 -8.11
N VAL A 26 -0.42 -7.66 -6.86
CA VAL A 26 -1.39 -7.08 -5.91
C VAL A 26 -1.05 -5.65 -5.51
N PHE A 27 0.23 -5.31 -5.32
CA PHE A 27 0.61 -4.01 -4.77
C PHE A 27 0.98 -2.96 -5.83
N VAL A 28 1.25 -3.37 -7.07
CA VAL A 28 1.69 -2.45 -8.14
C VAL A 28 0.77 -2.52 -9.34
N ILE A 29 0.63 -3.69 -9.97
CA ILE A 29 -0.15 -3.84 -11.22
C ILE A 29 -1.64 -3.61 -10.96
N HIS A 30 -2.20 -4.26 -9.94
CA HIS A 30 -3.63 -4.23 -9.68
C HIS A 30 -4.13 -2.83 -9.27
N PRO A 31 -3.43 -2.06 -8.41
CA PRO A 31 -3.75 -0.65 -8.18
C PRO A 31 -3.59 0.21 -9.43
N ALA A 32 -2.58 -0.04 -10.27
CA ALA A 32 -2.43 0.68 -11.54
C ALA A 32 -3.63 0.43 -12.48
N LEU A 33 -4.07 -0.83 -12.60
CA LEU A 33 -5.26 -1.19 -13.38
C LEU A 33 -6.52 -0.48 -12.86
N ALA A 34 -6.62 -0.25 -11.54
CA ALA A 34 -7.78 0.44 -10.98
C ALA A 34 -7.89 1.90 -11.46
N VAL A 35 -6.75 2.55 -11.67
CA VAL A 35 -6.70 3.91 -12.21
C VAL A 35 -7.02 3.91 -13.70
N VAL A 36 -6.56 2.90 -14.45
CA VAL A 36 -6.91 2.72 -15.87
C VAL A 36 -8.42 2.52 -16.03
N VAL A 37 -9.05 1.67 -15.19
CA VAL A 37 -10.51 1.48 -15.20
C VAL A 37 -11.23 2.80 -14.90
N LEU A 38 -10.73 3.58 -13.94
CA LEU A 38 -11.29 4.90 -13.63
C LEU A 38 -11.15 5.88 -14.81
N GLU A 39 -9.99 5.93 -15.46
CA GLU A 39 -9.75 6.77 -16.64
C GLU A 39 -10.69 6.40 -17.78
N LEU A 40 -10.82 5.11 -18.09
CA LEU A 40 -11.72 4.61 -19.13
C LEU A 40 -13.18 4.93 -18.81
N SER A 41 -13.61 4.80 -17.55
CA SER A 41 -14.96 5.15 -17.12
C SER A 41 -15.29 6.64 -17.26
N LEU A 42 -14.29 7.52 -17.13
CA LEU A 42 -14.48 8.97 -17.15
C LEU A 42 -14.25 9.61 -18.53
N LEU A 43 -13.29 9.11 -19.31
CA LEU A 43 -12.84 9.77 -20.55
C LEU A 43 -13.35 9.12 -21.83
N VAL A 44 -13.76 7.85 -21.78
CA VAL A 44 -14.25 7.15 -22.98
C VAL A 44 -15.77 7.35 -23.11
N PRO A 45 -16.23 8.08 -24.14
CA PRO A 45 -17.66 8.14 -24.45
C PRO A 45 -18.10 6.77 -24.93
N ILE A 46 -18.99 6.14 -24.18
CA ILE A 46 -19.64 4.88 -24.55
C ILE A 46 -21.05 5.23 -25.04
N PRO A 47 -21.53 4.62 -26.14
CA PRO A 47 -22.89 4.81 -26.61
C PRO A 47 -23.92 4.63 -25.48
N GLU A 48 -24.92 5.51 -25.44
CA GLU A 48 -25.93 5.60 -24.36
C GLU A 48 -26.68 4.28 -24.09
N SER A 49 -26.63 3.33 -25.01
CA SER A 49 -27.31 2.04 -24.93
C SER A 49 -26.58 0.93 -24.15
N LEU A 50 -25.30 1.11 -23.77
CA LEU A 50 -24.49 0.02 -23.21
C LEU A 50 -24.35 0.02 -21.68
N LEU A 51 -24.18 1.19 -21.05
CA LEU A 51 -24.16 1.33 -19.58
C LEU A 51 -24.24 2.81 -19.18
N ALA A 52 -25.15 3.16 -18.26
CA ALA A 52 -25.25 4.51 -17.73
C ALA A 52 -23.93 4.96 -17.06
N PHE A 53 -23.59 6.25 -17.16
CA PHE A 53 -22.38 6.83 -16.55
C PHE A 53 -22.26 6.53 -15.05
N GLU A 54 -23.39 6.60 -14.33
CA GLU A 54 -23.47 6.31 -12.89
C GLU A 54 -22.99 4.90 -12.55
N VAL A 55 -23.42 3.91 -13.33
CA VAL A 55 -23.03 2.51 -13.13
C VAL A 55 -21.53 2.32 -13.39
N ARG A 56 -20.97 2.99 -14.40
CA ARG A 56 -19.53 2.95 -14.69
C ARG A 56 -18.70 3.58 -13.58
N LEU A 57 -19.18 4.69 -13.01
CA LEU A 57 -18.52 5.33 -11.87
C LEU A 57 -18.56 4.44 -10.63
N TYR A 58 -19.70 3.81 -10.32
CA TYR A 58 -19.79 2.85 -9.22
C TYR A 58 -18.87 1.64 -9.41
N PHE A 59 -18.77 1.12 -10.62
CA PHE A 59 -17.84 0.03 -10.93
C PHE A 59 -16.38 0.46 -10.72
N ALA A 60 -15.98 1.63 -11.21
CA ALA A 60 -14.62 2.14 -11.03
C ALA A 60 -14.27 2.37 -9.56
N ILE A 61 -15.17 2.98 -8.78
CA ILE A 61 -14.98 3.18 -7.33
C ILE A 61 -14.93 1.83 -6.61
N GLY A 62 -15.84 0.90 -6.94
CA GLY A 62 -15.85 -0.44 -6.39
C GLY A 62 -14.54 -1.19 -6.65
N TYR A 63 -13.97 -1.04 -7.85
CA TYR A 63 -12.69 -1.65 -8.21
C TYR A 63 -11.50 -1.03 -7.45
N LEU A 64 -11.51 0.30 -7.22
CA LEU A 64 -10.52 0.95 -6.35
C LEU A 64 -10.57 0.38 -4.93
N VAL A 65 -11.77 0.31 -4.33
CA VAL A 65 -11.95 -0.25 -2.98
C VAL A 65 -11.51 -1.72 -2.93
N PHE A 66 -11.87 -2.51 -3.94
CA PHE A 66 -11.45 -3.90 -4.05
C PHE A 66 -9.93 -4.05 -4.15
N SER A 67 -9.25 -3.15 -4.87
CA SER A 67 -7.78 -3.14 -4.94
C SER A 67 -7.13 -2.90 -3.57
N MET A 68 -7.69 -1.99 -2.75
CA MET A 68 -7.23 -1.78 -1.38
C MET A 68 -7.46 -3.02 -0.51
N PHE A 69 -8.62 -3.65 -0.63
CA PHE A 69 -8.96 -4.85 0.13
C PHE A 69 -8.04 -6.03 -0.22
N ALA A 70 -7.77 -6.24 -1.51
CA ALA A 70 -6.82 -7.25 -1.98
C ALA A 70 -5.40 -7.00 -1.43
N ALA A 71 -4.95 -5.74 -1.43
CA ALA A 71 -3.66 -5.36 -0.86
C ALA A 71 -3.60 -5.59 0.65
N TRP A 72 -4.63 -5.17 1.39
CA TRP A 72 -4.73 -5.38 2.84
C TRP A 72 -4.67 -6.86 3.20
N THR A 73 -5.54 -7.67 2.61
CA THR A 73 -5.61 -9.12 2.89
C THR A 73 -4.32 -9.84 2.53
N THR A 74 -3.64 -9.44 1.45
CA THR A 74 -2.34 -9.97 1.08
C THR A 74 -1.25 -9.57 2.07
N SER A 75 -1.27 -8.33 2.56
CA SER A 75 -0.34 -7.86 3.61
C SER A 75 -0.49 -8.67 4.90
N GLU A 76 -1.72 -8.95 5.34
CA GLU A 76 -1.96 -9.79 6.52
C GLU A 76 -1.44 -11.22 6.33
N LYS A 77 -1.64 -11.83 5.15
CA LYS A 77 -1.07 -13.14 4.84
C LYS A 77 0.46 -13.14 4.90
N ILE A 78 1.10 -12.08 4.42
CA ILE A 78 2.55 -11.92 4.50
C ILE A 78 2.99 -11.79 5.95
N LYS A 79 2.32 -10.97 6.76
CA LYS A 79 2.62 -10.84 8.20
C LYS A 79 2.56 -12.19 8.90
N VAL A 80 1.51 -12.98 8.67
CA VAL A 80 1.34 -14.31 9.26
C VAL A 80 2.47 -15.26 8.83
N ARG A 81 2.84 -15.26 7.54
CA ARG A 81 3.98 -16.05 7.04
C ARG A 81 5.28 -15.65 7.74
N LEU A 82 5.57 -14.35 7.78
CA LEU A 82 6.78 -13.83 8.41
C LEU A 82 6.85 -14.20 9.89
N THR A 83 5.74 -14.14 10.63
CA THR A 83 5.68 -14.60 12.02
C THR A 83 6.06 -16.08 12.15
N LYS A 84 5.57 -16.95 11.24
CA LYS A 84 5.95 -18.37 11.23
C LYS A 84 7.45 -18.56 10.95
N ASP A 85 8.03 -17.69 10.13
CA ASP A 85 9.46 -17.67 9.79
C ASP A 85 10.33 -16.97 10.86
N ARG A 86 9.78 -16.70 12.06
CA ARG A 86 10.44 -16.03 13.20
C ARG A 86 10.79 -14.56 12.94
N TYR A 87 9.98 -13.86 12.15
CA TYR A 87 10.04 -12.41 12.02
C TYR A 87 8.90 -11.74 12.80
N ILE A 88 9.18 -10.61 13.43
CA ILE A 88 8.24 -9.85 14.24
C ILE A 88 8.14 -8.41 13.73
N GLN A 89 7.04 -7.72 14.06
CA GLN A 89 6.86 -6.30 13.77
C GLN A 89 7.35 -5.48 14.96
N ARG A 90 8.34 -4.62 14.75
CA ARG A 90 8.98 -3.79 15.76
C ARG A 90 8.91 -2.32 15.38
N TYR A 91 8.17 -1.56 16.17
CA TYR A 91 7.99 -0.13 15.99
C TYR A 91 9.05 0.61 16.81
N THR A 92 10.07 1.11 16.13
CA THR A 92 11.05 2.02 16.73
C THR A 92 10.71 3.46 16.33
N ARG A 93 11.06 4.42 17.18
CA ARG A 93 10.80 5.85 16.91
C ARG A 93 11.39 6.28 15.57
N ASN A 94 12.62 5.88 15.27
CA ASN A 94 13.29 6.24 14.02
C ASN A 94 12.55 5.68 12.80
N ARG A 95 12.12 4.40 12.82
CA ARG A 95 11.35 3.83 11.71
C ARG A 95 9.96 4.45 11.57
N MET A 96 9.31 4.81 12.66
CA MET A 96 8.03 5.53 12.60
C MET A 96 8.19 6.91 11.96
N ILE A 97 9.29 7.61 12.26
CA ILE A 97 9.62 8.89 11.64
C ILE A 97 9.90 8.70 10.14
N ASP A 98 10.74 7.74 9.75
CA ASP A 98 11.05 7.44 8.35
C ASP A 98 9.77 7.11 7.56
N TYR A 99 8.91 6.26 8.12
CA TYR A 99 7.65 5.90 7.51
C TYR A 99 6.70 7.10 7.41
N GLY A 100 6.62 7.93 8.45
CA GLY A 100 5.85 9.17 8.48
C GLY A 100 6.29 10.17 7.41
N PHE A 101 7.60 10.33 7.17
CA PHE A 101 8.11 11.18 6.10
C PHE A 101 7.68 10.67 4.72
N ASN A 102 7.74 9.36 4.47
CA ASN A 102 7.27 8.80 3.20
C ASN A 102 5.77 9.01 2.99
N LEU A 103 4.96 8.84 4.04
CA LEU A 103 3.53 9.17 4.00
C LEU A 103 3.28 10.66 3.73
N ALA A 104 4.09 11.54 4.31
CA ALA A 104 4.00 12.99 4.08
C ALA A 104 4.33 13.34 2.62
N ILE A 105 5.30 12.67 1.99
CA ILE A 105 5.60 12.82 0.57
C ILE A 105 4.39 12.41 -0.28
N VAL A 106 3.78 11.26 0.02
CA VAL A 106 2.56 10.80 -0.68
C VAL A 106 1.42 11.81 -0.52
N ALA A 107 1.22 12.37 0.67
CA ALA A 107 0.22 13.42 0.90
C ALA A 107 0.55 14.72 0.14
N ALA A 108 1.82 15.13 0.10
CA ALA A 108 2.26 16.30 -0.66
C ALA A 108 2.05 16.14 -2.17
N MET A 109 2.29 14.94 -2.71
CA MET A 109 1.99 14.62 -4.11
C MET A 109 0.49 14.81 -4.42
N TYR A 110 -0.39 14.33 -3.56
CA TYR A 110 -1.83 14.54 -3.69
C TYR A 110 -2.22 16.02 -3.66
N HIS A 111 -1.64 16.77 -2.72
CA HIS A 111 -1.91 18.21 -2.58
C HIS A 111 -1.45 18.99 -3.83
N ASN A 112 -0.27 18.69 -4.37
CA ASN A 112 0.21 19.31 -5.60
C ASN A 112 -0.69 18.97 -6.81
N MET A 113 -1.13 17.71 -6.92
CA MET A 113 -2.05 17.27 -7.96
C MET A 113 -3.42 17.98 -7.88
N GLN A 114 -3.94 18.21 -6.67
CA GLN A 114 -5.16 18.98 -6.46
C GLN A 114 -5.01 20.44 -6.96
N ASN A 115 -3.86 21.06 -6.67
CA ASN A 115 -3.61 22.47 -7.01
C ASN A 115 -3.19 22.68 -8.47
N SER A 116 -2.70 21.65 -9.18
CA SER A 116 -2.36 21.74 -10.61
C SER A 116 -3.58 21.78 -11.54
N LYS A 117 -4.81 21.58 -11.03
CA LYS A 117 -6.05 21.53 -11.82
C LYS A 117 -6.37 22.81 -12.59
N GLY A 118 -5.74 23.95 -12.27
CA GLY A 118 -6.01 25.24 -12.90
C GLY A 118 -5.09 25.63 -14.07
N SER A 119 -4.01 24.91 -14.36
CA SER A 119 -2.93 25.41 -15.24
C SER A 119 -2.70 24.65 -16.54
N LEU A 120 -3.39 23.53 -16.77
CA LEU A 120 -3.00 22.59 -17.82
C LEU A 120 -4.24 22.31 -18.72
N GLY A 121 -4.19 22.69 -20.01
CA GLY A 121 -5.23 22.36 -21.02
C GLY A 121 -5.19 20.89 -21.46
N ASN A 122 -6.08 20.37 -22.32
CA ASN A 122 -6.34 18.94 -22.62
C ASN A 122 -5.18 17.89 -22.55
N GLN A 123 -3.92 18.21 -22.88
CA GLN A 123 -2.77 17.31 -22.59
C GLN A 123 -2.57 17.05 -21.08
N SER A 124 -3.21 17.86 -20.23
CA SER A 124 -3.25 17.81 -18.77
C SER A 124 -4.03 16.66 -18.19
N ILE A 125 -5.04 16.17 -18.91
CA ILE A 125 -6.00 15.23 -18.34
C ILE A 125 -5.28 13.89 -18.16
N HIS A 126 -4.62 13.37 -19.19
CA HIS A 126 -3.82 12.15 -19.11
C HIS A 126 -2.65 12.29 -18.13
N ALA A 127 -1.95 13.43 -18.12
CA ALA A 127 -0.90 13.69 -17.14
C ALA A 127 -1.45 13.64 -15.71
N THR A 128 -2.63 14.22 -15.47
CA THR A 128 -3.33 14.17 -14.18
C THR A 128 -3.68 12.74 -13.79
N PHE A 129 -4.17 11.91 -14.73
CA PHE A 129 -4.44 10.49 -14.46
C PHE A 129 -3.18 9.69 -14.15
N ILE A 130 -2.06 9.96 -14.83
CA ILE A 130 -0.76 9.34 -14.52
C ILE A 130 -0.32 9.71 -13.11
N PHE A 131 -0.39 10.99 -12.73
CA PHE A 131 -0.05 11.44 -11.37
C PHE A 131 -1.01 10.88 -10.32
N CYS A 132 -2.32 10.86 -10.58
CA CYS A 132 -3.32 10.18 -9.75
C CYS A 132 -2.97 8.70 -9.57
N GLY A 133 -2.54 8.04 -10.64
CA GLY A 133 -2.19 6.63 -10.64
C GLY A 133 -0.95 6.32 -9.84
N LEU A 134 0.12 7.09 -10.04
CA LEU A 134 1.34 6.99 -9.26
C LEU A 134 1.06 7.25 -7.77
N TRP A 135 0.30 8.29 -7.47
CA TRP A 135 -0.12 8.58 -6.10
C TRP A 135 -0.93 7.43 -5.49
N TRP A 136 -1.91 6.89 -6.23
CA TRP A 136 -2.74 5.78 -5.76
C TRP A 136 -1.93 4.52 -5.46
N ILE A 137 -1.01 4.15 -6.36
CA ILE A 137 -0.11 3.01 -6.17
C ILE A 137 0.75 3.21 -4.91
N LEU A 138 1.36 4.39 -4.75
CA LEU A 138 2.16 4.72 -3.57
C LEU A 138 1.34 4.73 -2.29
N PHE A 139 0.11 5.22 -2.34
CA PHE A 139 -0.83 5.21 -1.23
C PHE A 139 -1.16 3.77 -0.82
N VAL A 140 -1.59 2.92 -1.75
CA VAL A 140 -1.91 1.51 -1.49
C VAL A 140 -0.68 0.78 -0.93
N LEU A 141 0.50 0.96 -1.54
CA LEU A 141 1.76 0.39 -1.05
C LEU A 141 2.04 0.81 0.39
N SER A 142 1.95 2.10 0.67
CA SER A 142 2.29 2.67 1.97
C SER A 142 1.36 2.13 3.05
N ILE A 143 0.03 2.21 2.86
CA ILE A 143 -0.92 1.81 3.91
C ILE A 143 -1.00 0.29 4.12
N SER A 144 -0.75 -0.51 3.08
CA SER A 144 -0.95 -1.97 3.16
C SER A 144 0.34 -2.70 3.54
N ILE A 145 1.34 -2.74 2.67
CA ILE A 145 2.57 -3.49 2.84
C ILE A 145 3.69 -2.64 3.48
N GLY A 146 3.57 -1.31 3.47
CA GLY A 146 4.52 -0.38 4.08
C GLY A 146 4.87 -0.73 5.53
N PRO A 147 3.90 -0.92 6.44
CA PRO A 147 4.19 -1.33 7.82
C PRO A 147 5.04 -2.61 7.88
N VAL A 148 4.74 -3.59 7.04
CA VAL A 148 5.50 -4.84 6.98
C VAL A 148 6.95 -4.57 6.56
N ILE A 149 7.17 -3.76 5.53
CA ILE A 149 8.52 -3.48 5.03
C ILE A 149 9.33 -2.66 6.04
N TYR A 150 8.70 -1.69 6.72
CA TYR A 150 9.40 -0.76 7.61
C TYR A 150 9.67 -1.32 9.01
N PHE A 151 8.82 -2.21 9.50
CA PHE A 151 8.87 -2.66 10.90
C PHE A 151 9.26 -4.14 11.05
N THR A 152 9.50 -4.88 9.97
CA THR A 152 9.95 -6.28 10.10
C THR A 152 11.35 -6.37 10.69
N ALA A 153 11.47 -7.14 11.76
CA ALA A 153 12.71 -7.52 12.44
C ALA A 153 12.76 -9.05 12.60
N ARG A 154 13.96 -9.63 12.68
CA ARG A 154 14.10 -11.07 12.99
C ARG A 154 14.11 -11.27 14.50
N ALA A 155 13.30 -12.19 15.01
CA ALA A 155 13.30 -12.51 16.44
C ALA A 155 14.64 -13.11 16.85
N SER A 156 15.21 -12.65 17.97
CA SER A 156 16.50 -13.15 18.46
C SER A 156 16.34 -14.47 19.24
N SER A 157 15.14 -14.78 19.74
CA SER A 157 14.84 -16.02 20.46
C SER A 157 13.39 -16.50 20.26
N ALA A 158 13.14 -17.78 20.57
CA ALA A 158 11.79 -18.34 20.57
C ALA A 158 10.91 -17.73 21.68
N GLU A 159 11.52 -17.33 22.80
CA GLU A 159 10.85 -16.68 23.91
C GLU A 159 10.30 -15.30 23.53
N GLU A 160 11.07 -14.53 22.75
CA GLU A 160 10.64 -13.23 22.23
C GLU A 160 9.47 -13.37 21.23
N LEU A 161 9.52 -14.39 20.38
CA LEU A 161 8.42 -14.72 19.46
C LEU A 161 7.14 -15.04 20.23
N ASN A 162 7.23 -15.91 21.24
CA ASN A 162 6.09 -16.30 22.07
C ASN A 162 5.54 -15.09 22.86
N ALA A 163 6.40 -14.24 23.42
CA ALA A 163 5.97 -13.03 24.12
C ALA A 163 5.26 -12.04 23.19
N THR A 164 5.72 -11.90 21.94
CA THR A 164 5.10 -11.03 20.93
C THR A 164 3.73 -11.56 20.49
N ILE A 165 3.62 -12.88 20.29
CA ILE A 165 2.33 -13.53 19.97
C ILE A 165 1.35 -13.38 21.13
N ALA A 166 1.79 -13.61 22.36
CA ALA A 166 0.95 -13.50 23.56
C ALA A 166 0.38 -12.08 23.76
N ARG A 167 1.19 -11.03 23.55
CA ARG A 167 0.71 -9.64 23.62
C ARG A 167 -0.38 -9.35 22.59
N ARG A 168 -0.23 -9.86 21.36
CA ARG A 168 -1.24 -9.69 20.31
C ARG A 168 -2.56 -10.42 20.58
N GLN A 169 -2.58 -11.44 21.43
CA GLN A 169 -3.82 -12.16 21.78
C GLN A 169 -4.66 -11.42 22.83
N ILE A 170 -4.12 -10.41 23.51
CA ILE A 170 -4.80 -9.64 24.56
C ILE A 170 -5.50 -8.39 23.98
N ASP A 171 -5.08 -7.93 22.79
CA ASP A 171 -5.58 -6.69 22.17
C ASP A 171 -6.81 -6.90 21.24
N TRP A 172 -7.52 -8.04 21.35
CA TRP A 172 -8.78 -8.35 20.64
C TRP A 172 -9.88 -8.71 21.64
#